data_AF-A0AAJ4TX07-F1
#
_entry.id   AF-A0AAJ4TX07-F1
#
_cell.length_a   1.000
_cell.length_b   1.000
_cell.length_c   1.000
_cell.angle_alpha   90.00
_cell.angle_beta   90.00
_cell.angle_gamma   90.00
#
_symmetry.space_group_name_H-M   'P 1'
#
loop_
_entity.id
_entity.type
_entity.pdbx_description
1 polymer ?
#
loop_
_entity_poly.entity_id
_entity_poly.type
_entity_poly.pdbx_seq_one_letter_code
_entity_poly.pdbx_strand_id
1 'polypeptide(L)'
;MIRITLKAARINKGLTQSDVASIFTERLGRKYTRQAIMTLEKYPSNADYEEAELFSTVYGIPKDNLIFLNDGQLKVIQGTGGVIDA
;
A
#
# COMPACT_ATOMS: atom_id res chain seq x y z
N MET A 1 -7.13 7.31 16.84
CA MET A 1 -7.36 6.25 15.84
C MET A 1 -6.03 5.57 15.59
N ILE A 2 -5.94 4.23 15.71
CA ILE A 2 -4.67 3.50 15.51
C ILE A 2 -4.57 3.17 14.02
N ARG A 3 -3.50 3.64 13.37
CA ARG A 3 -3.14 3.24 12.00
C ARG A 3 -2.01 2.23 12.05
N ILE A 4 -2.02 1.26 11.15
CA ILE A 4 -0.95 0.25 11.06
C ILE A 4 -0.46 0.09 9.62
N THR A 5 0.80 -0.32 9.50
CA THR A 5 1.43 -0.57 8.20
C THR A 5 0.86 -1.83 7.56
N LEU A 6 0.91 -1.92 6.22
CA LEU A 6 0.53 -3.12 5.48
C LEU A 6 1.30 -4.36 5.97
N LYS A 7 2.60 -4.20 6.26
CA LYS A 7 3.43 -5.27 6.82
C LYS A 7 2.93 -5.75 8.18
N ALA A 8 2.61 -4.85 9.09
CA ALA A 8 2.08 -5.21 10.41
C ALA A 8 0.71 -5.89 10.29
N ALA A 9 -0.17 -5.35 9.45
CA ALA A 9 -1.48 -5.92 9.15
C ALA A 9 -1.37 -7.37 8.63
N ARG A 10 -0.44 -7.61 7.71
CA ARG A 10 -0.17 -8.95 7.18
C ARG A 10 0.31 -9.92 8.26
N ILE A 11 1.29 -9.50 9.07
CA ILE A 11 1.85 -10.34 10.15
C ILE A 11 0.77 -10.69 11.18
N ASN A 12 -0.11 -9.75 11.53
CA ASN A 12 -1.23 -9.98 12.44
C ASN A 12 -2.24 -11.02 11.91
N LYS A 13 -2.29 -11.22 10.58
CA LYS A 13 -3.09 -12.29 9.95
C LYS A 13 -2.33 -13.60 9.76
N GLY A 14 -1.06 -13.67 10.17
CA GLY A 14 -0.22 -14.85 9.98
C GLY A 14 0.12 -15.14 8.52
N LEU A 15 -0.03 -14.14 7.64
CA LEU A 15 0.19 -14.32 6.20
C LEU A 15 1.65 -14.02 5.82
N THR A 16 2.18 -14.77 4.87
CA THR A 16 3.43 -14.41 4.19
C THR A 16 3.16 -13.47 3.01
N GLN A 17 4.20 -12.78 2.52
CA GLN A 17 4.07 -11.95 1.31
C GLN A 17 3.72 -12.80 0.08
N SER A 18 4.10 -14.08 0.05
CA SER A 18 3.75 -15.00 -1.02
C SER A 18 2.27 -15.38 -0.98
N ASP A 19 1.68 -15.58 0.21
CA ASP A 19 0.25 -15.87 0.35
C ASP A 19 -0.59 -14.70 -0.19
N VAL A 20 -0.22 -13.47 0.18
CA VAL A 20 -0.89 -12.26 -0.31
C VAL A 20 -0.74 -12.13 -1.83
N ALA A 21 0.43 -12.45 -2.40
CA ALA A 21 0.64 -12.42 -3.84
C ALA A 21 -0.25 -13.45 -4.57
N SER A 22 -0.40 -14.66 -4.01
CA SER A 22 -1.31 -15.68 -4.55
C SER A 22 -2.76 -15.20 -4.52
N ILE A 23 -3.21 -14.64 -3.40
CA ILE A 23 -4.57 -14.09 -3.26
C ILE A 23 -4.80 -12.94 -4.25
N PHE A 24 -3.85 -12.02 -4.38
CA PHE A 24 -3.96 -10.90 -5.33
C PHE A 24 -4.05 -11.41 -6.77
N THR A 25 -3.26 -12.44 -7.10
CA THR A 25 -3.30 -13.06 -8.43
C THR A 25 -4.65 -13.68 -8.73
N GLU A 26 -5.21 -14.43 -7.78
CA GLU A 26 -6.51 -15.07 -7.92
C GLU A 26 -7.65 -14.04 -8.04
N ARG A 27 -7.60 -12.97 -7.24
CA ARG A 27 -8.70 -12.00 -7.13
C ARG A 27 -8.69 -10.94 -8.23
N LEU A 28 -7.51 -10.52 -8.70
CA LEU A 28 -7.36 -9.46 -9.70
C LEU A 28 -7.11 -10.00 -11.12
N GLY A 29 -6.95 -11.32 -11.28
CA GLY A 29 -6.74 -11.96 -12.58
C GLY A 29 -5.40 -11.61 -13.26
N ARG A 30 -4.48 -10.95 -12.54
CA ARG A 30 -3.13 -10.59 -13.03
C ARG A 30 -2.06 -11.08 -12.07
N LYS A 31 -0.91 -11.50 -12.59
CA LYS A 31 0.14 -12.14 -11.80
C LYS A 31 0.81 -11.16 -10.82
N TYR A 32 0.73 -11.46 -9.53
CA TYR A 32 1.51 -10.83 -8.48
C TYR A 32 2.66 -11.73 -8.03
N THR A 33 3.74 -11.08 -7.61
CA THR A 33 4.90 -11.77 -7.01
C THR A 33 5.05 -11.35 -5.56
N ARG A 34 5.73 -12.18 -4.76
CA ARG A 34 6.16 -11.82 -3.40
C ARG A 34 6.88 -10.46 -3.39
N GLN A 35 7.72 -10.21 -4.39
CA GLN A 35 8.46 -8.96 -4.54
C GLN A 35 7.54 -7.76 -4.77
N ALA A 36 6.46 -7.93 -5.55
CA ALA A 36 5.46 -6.88 -5.74
C ALA A 36 4.79 -6.52 -4.40
N ILE A 37 4.37 -7.51 -3.61
CA ILE A 37 3.79 -7.28 -2.26
C ILE A 37 4.80 -6.59 -1.35
N MET A 38 6.08 -7.02 -1.36
CA MET A 38 7.13 -6.37 -0.58
C MET A 38 7.32 -4.89 -0.99
N THR A 39 7.26 -4.58 -2.29
CA THR A 39 7.32 -3.20 -2.79
C THR A 39 6.11 -2.39 -2.33
N LEU A 40 4.91 -2.96 -2.38
CA LEU A 40 3.70 -2.30 -1.88
C LEU A 40 3.75 -2.07 -0.36
N GLU A 41 4.29 -3.01 0.42
CA GLU A 41 4.50 -2.82 1.86
C GLU A 41 5.51 -1.72 2.17
N LYS A 42 6.55 -1.58 1.34
CA LYS A 42 7.59 -0.55 1.50
C LYS A 42 7.11 0.82 1.00
N TYR A 43 6.29 0.83 -0.04
CA TYR A 43 5.74 2.02 -0.68
C TYR A 43 4.23 1.88 -0.87
N PRO A 44 3.44 1.99 0.22
CA PRO A 44 1.99 1.76 0.16
C PRO A 44 1.25 2.71 -0.78
N SER A 45 1.84 3.89 -1.04
CA SER A 45 1.32 4.88 -2.00
C SER A 45 1.37 4.43 -3.45
N ASN A 46 2.04 3.32 -3.75
CA ASN A 46 2.06 2.72 -5.08
C ASN A 46 0.87 1.78 -5.30
N ALA A 47 0.10 1.47 -4.24
CA ALA A 47 -1.09 0.65 -4.36
C ALA A 47 -2.17 1.42 -5.14
N ASP A 48 -2.73 0.80 -6.18
CA ASP A 48 -3.93 1.30 -6.82
C ASP A 48 -5.19 1.05 -5.95
N TYR A 49 -6.34 1.53 -6.43
CA TYR A 49 -7.58 1.44 -5.67
C TYR A 49 -8.02 -0.02 -5.39
N GLU A 50 -7.83 -0.92 -6.37
CA GLU A 50 -8.21 -2.33 -6.26
C GLU A 50 -7.29 -3.06 -5.29
N GLU A 51 -5.98 -2.81 -5.37
CA GLU A 51 -4.99 -3.33 -4.44
C GLU A 51 -5.28 -2.85 -3.00
N ALA A 52 -5.62 -1.57 -2.82
CA ALA A 52 -5.97 -1.02 -1.52
C ALA A 52 -7.26 -1.66 -0.95
N GLU A 53 -8.28 -1.89 -1.77
CA GLU A 53 -9.48 -2.63 -1.32
C GLU A 53 -9.15 -4.06 -0.93
N LEU A 54 -8.32 -4.71 -1.73
CA LEU A 54 -7.99 -6.09 -1.49
C LEU A 54 -7.14 -6.24 -0.23
N PHE A 55 -6.20 -5.32 0.04
CA PHE A 55 -5.47 -5.31 1.31
C PHE A 55 -6.40 -5.15 2.52
N SER A 56 -7.34 -4.20 2.47
CA SER A 56 -8.36 -4.01 3.52
C SER A 56 -9.14 -5.29 3.78
N THR A 57 -9.58 -5.96 2.70
CA THR A 57 -10.33 -7.21 2.75
C THR A 57 -9.50 -8.37 3.31
N VAL A 58 -8.30 -8.60 2.76
CA VAL A 58 -7.40 -9.70 3.16
C VAL A 58 -6.95 -9.53 4.62
N TYR A 59 -6.68 -8.29 5.03
CA TYR A 59 -6.24 -7.99 6.39
C TYR A 59 -7.40 -7.78 7.36
N GLY A 60 -8.65 -7.77 6.89
CA GLY A 60 -9.82 -7.50 7.74
C GLY A 60 -9.68 -6.22 8.56
N ILE A 61 -9.01 -5.21 7.99
CA ILE A 61 -8.75 -3.92 8.62
C ILE A 61 -9.30 -2.85 7.70
N PRO A 62 -10.16 -1.93 8.19
CA PRO A 62 -10.68 -0.84 7.38
C PRO A 62 -9.56 -0.07 6.68
N LYS A 63 -9.79 0.35 5.43
CA LYS A 63 -8.83 1.14 4.65
C LYS A 63 -8.23 2.33 5.42
N ASP A 64 -9.05 3.06 6.17
CA ASP A 64 -8.62 4.24 6.94
C ASP A 64 -7.64 3.92 8.08
N ASN A 65 -7.61 2.65 8.51
CA ASN A 65 -6.70 2.13 9.53
C ASN A 65 -5.43 1.53 8.91
N LEU A 66 -5.39 1.35 7.59
CA LEU A 66 -4.19 0.95 6.85
C LEU A 66 -3.46 2.18 6.33
N ILE A 67 -2.15 2.17 6.48
CA ILE A 67 -1.28 3.23 5.96
C ILE A 67 -1.05 2.98 4.47
N PHE A 68 -1.81 3.68 3.62
CA PHE A 68 -1.60 3.74 2.17
C PHE A 68 -0.84 5.00 1.72
N LEU A 69 -0.70 5.99 2.60
CA LEU A 69 0.04 7.22 2.35
C LEU A 69 1.27 7.21 3.26
N ASN A 70 2.43 7.59 2.73
CA ASN A 70 3.59 7.86 3.57
C ASN A 70 3.18 8.89 4.64
N ASP A 71 3.22 8.49 5.90
CA ASP A 71 2.72 9.17 7.11
C ASP A 71 3.38 10.53 7.41
N GLY A 72 4.10 11.12 6.45
CA GLY A 72 4.82 12.37 6.65
C GLY A 72 5.58 12.88 5.43
N GLN A 73 5.32 12.38 4.22
CA GLN A 73 5.85 13.05 3.02
C GLN A 73 4.68 13.51 2.17
N LEU A 74 4.32 14.78 2.39
CA LEU A 74 3.80 15.62 1.32
C LEU A 74 4.55 15.26 0.04
N LYS A 75 3.89 14.58 -0.89
CA LYS A 75 4.24 14.77 -2.31
C LYS A 75 3.82 16.21 -2.60
N VAL A 76 4.69 17.15 -2.24
CA VAL A 76 4.73 18.42 -2.95
C VAL A 76 5.08 17.99 -4.37
N ILE A 77 4.04 17.83 -5.19
CA ILE A 77 4.20 18.02 -6.62
C ILE A 77 4.63 19.49 -6.68
N GLN A 78 5.94 19.78 -6.74
CA GLN A 78 6.41 21.10 -7.13
C GLN A 78 6.07 21.26 -8.62
N GLY A 79 4.79 21.40 -8.91
CA GLY A 79 4.33 22.15 -10.04
C GLY A 79 4.39 23.61 -9.62
N THR A 80 5.10 24.39 -10.42
CA THR A 80 5.04 25.87 -10.51
C THR A 80 5.47 26.64 -9.27
N GLY A 81 6.69 27.20 -9.30
CA GLY A 81 7.09 28.22 -8.32
C GLY A 81 8.54 28.70 -8.41
N GLY A 82 8.82 29.56 -9.39
CA GLY A 82 9.79 30.65 -9.21
C GLY A 82 11.23 30.41 -9.64
N VAL A 83 11.61 30.99 -10.78
CA VAL A 83 12.77 31.88 -10.81
C VAL A 83 12.26 33.23 -11.30
N ILE A 84 11.93 34.10 -10.35
CA ILE A 84 11.81 35.54 -10.58
C ILE A 84 12.76 36.20 -9.58
N ASP A 85 13.74 36.88 -10.18
CA ASP A 85 14.54 38.02 -9.73
C ASP A 85 15.04 38.09 -8.28
N ALA A 86 16.36 38.12 -8.19
CA ALA A 86 17.12 39.00 -7.31
C ALA A 86 18.28 39.61 -8.10
#